data_AF-A0A8J4JTT5-F1
#
_entry.id   AF-A0A8J4JTT5-F1
#
_cell.length_a   1.000
_cell.length_b   1.000
_cell.length_c   1.000
_cell.angle_alpha   90.00
_cell.angle_beta   90.00
_cell.angle_gamma   90.00
#
_symmetry.space_group_name_H-M   'P 1'
#
loop_
_entity.id
_entity.type
_entity.pdbx_description
1 polymer ?
#
loop_
_entity_poly.entity_id
_entity_poly.type
_entity_poly.pdbx_seq_one_letter_code
_entity_poly.pdbx_strand_id
1 'polypeptide(L)'
;MGALQPGMPSPNMLPAGWHILIVDLKDCFFTIPLHPRDTQRFAFSARQAHETFHQNAKGLWRQYGLSDSEARSITQACPKCGNHGPGIG
;
A
#
# COMPACT_ATOMS: atom_id res chain seq x y z
N MET A 1 -17.69 -18.30 -12.56
CA MET A 1 -16.32 -18.52 -12.05
C MET A 1 -15.37 -17.71 -12.93
N GLY A 2 -14.54 -16.84 -12.34
CA GLY A 2 -13.63 -15.96 -13.08
C GLY A 2 -12.44 -16.71 -13.68
N ALA A 3 -11.68 -16.04 -14.56
CA ALA A 3 -10.50 -16.62 -15.17
C ALA A 3 -9.37 -16.84 -14.14
N LEU A 4 -8.69 -17.99 -14.24
CA LEU A 4 -7.50 -18.27 -13.43
C LEU A 4 -6.33 -17.43 -13.95
N GLN A 5 -5.55 -16.84 -13.04
CA GLN A 5 -4.32 -16.16 -13.42
C GLN A 5 -3.29 -17.18 -13.94
N PRO A 6 -2.77 -17.03 -15.17
CA PRO A 6 -1.73 -17.90 -15.70
C PRO A 6 -0.49 -17.85 -14.81
N GLY A 7 0.06 -19.02 -14.47
CA GLY A 7 1.29 -19.13 -13.67
C GLY A 7 1.09 -19.28 -12.16
N MET A 8 -0.13 -19.12 -11.64
CA MET A 8 -0.47 -19.50 -10.27
C MET A 8 -1.05 -20.91 -10.24
N PRO A 9 -0.71 -21.75 -9.23
CA PRO A 9 -1.40 -23.02 -9.04
C PRO A 9 -2.88 -22.76 -8.83
N SER A 10 -3.73 -23.63 -9.38
CA SER A 10 -5.16 -23.56 -9.13
C SER A 10 -5.40 -23.52 -7.62
N PRO A 11 -6.30 -22.65 -7.09
CA PRO A 11 -6.60 -22.61 -5.66
C PRO A 11 -6.97 -23.97 -5.07
N ASN A 12 -7.52 -24.87 -5.91
CA ASN A 12 -7.86 -26.25 -5.55
C ASN A 12 -6.63 -27.15 -5.33
N MET A 13 -5.42 -26.70 -5.66
CA MET A 13 -4.16 -27.38 -5.37
C MET A 13 -3.59 -27.04 -4.00
N LEU A 14 -4.14 -26.04 -3.29
CA LEU A 14 -3.74 -25.76 -1.91
C LEU A 14 -4.32 -26.84 -1.00
N PRO A 15 -3.52 -27.51 -0.16
CA PRO A 15 -4.03 -28.55 0.72
C PRO A 15 -5.08 -28.01 1.70
N ALA A 16 -6.15 -28.77 1.90
CA ALA A 16 -7.19 -28.41 2.86
C ALA A 16 -6.60 -28.30 4.28
N GLY A 17 -6.99 -27.26 5.01
CA GLY A 17 -6.54 -27.02 6.39
C GLY A 17 -5.26 -26.17 6.54
N TRP A 18 -4.66 -25.70 5.44
CA TRP A 18 -3.54 -24.76 5.51
C TRP A 18 -4.02 -23.35 5.86
N HIS A 19 -3.26 -22.67 6.72
CA HIS A 19 -3.45 -21.24 6.98
C HIS A 19 -2.92 -20.43 5.80
N ILE A 20 -3.83 -19.89 4.98
CA ILE A 20 -3.48 -19.05 3.83
C ILE A 20 -3.54 -17.58 4.27
N LEU A 21 -2.43 -16.86 4.12
CA LEU A 21 -2.38 -15.40 4.25
C LEU A 21 -2.45 -14.79 2.84
N ILE A 22 -3.55 -14.10 2.54
CA ILE A 22 -3.69 -13.34 1.30
C ILE A 22 -3.25 -11.90 1.58
N VAL A 23 -2.13 -11.50 0.98
CA VAL A 23 -1.57 -10.15 1.11
C VAL A 23 -1.76 -9.44 -0.22
N ASP A 24 -2.54 -8.36 -0.25
CA ASP A 24 -2.53 -7.48 -1.42
C ASP A 24 -1.21 -6.70 -1.44
N LEU A 25 -0.39 -6.95 -2.45
CA LEU A 25 0.89 -6.26 -2.60
C LEU A 25 0.67 -4.76 -2.73
N LYS A 26 -0.42 -4.28 -3.35
CA LYS A 26 -0.65 -2.84 -3.51
C LYS A 26 -0.82 -2.13 -2.16
N ASP A 27 -1.57 -2.72 -1.24
CA ASP A 27 -1.82 -2.14 0.09
C ASP A 27 -0.67 -2.45 1.07
N CYS A 28 0.04 -3.56 0.87
CA CYS A 28 1.12 -3.98 1.77
C CYS A 28 2.50 -3.47 1.39
N PHE A 29 2.74 -3.06 0.14
CA PHE A 29 4.04 -2.53 -0.31
C PHE A 29 4.51 -1.31 0.51
N PHE A 30 3.57 -0.49 0.98
CA PHE A 30 3.87 0.69 1.83
C PHE A 30 3.77 0.39 3.34
N THR A 31 3.30 -0.81 3.71
CA THR A 31 3.19 -1.25 5.11
C THR A 31 4.43 -2.05 5.55
N ILE A 32 5.15 -2.64 4.60
CA ILE A 32 6.40 -3.36 4.86
C ILE A 32 7.53 -2.32 5.02
N PRO A 33 8.16 -2.21 6.21
CA PRO A 33 9.24 -1.26 6.41
C PRO A 33 10.43 -1.61 5.52
N LEU A 34 10.92 -0.62 4.78
CA LEU A 34 12.14 -0.77 4.00
C LEU A 34 13.35 -0.86 4.94
N HIS A 35 14.29 -1.73 4.59
CA HIS A 35 15.56 -1.82 5.32
C HIS A 35 16.34 -0.49 5.16
N PRO A 36 16.98 0.05 6.22
CA PRO A 36 17.62 1.37 6.16
C PRO A 36 18.64 1.54 5.03
N ARG A 37 19.36 0.46 4.67
CA ARG A 37 20.35 0.47 3.58
C ARG A 37 19.74 0.59 2.19
N ASP A 38 18.49 0.15 2.03
CA ASP A 38 17.80 0.14 0.74
C ASP A 38 16.85 1.33 0.58
N THR A 39 16.66 2.11 1.65
CA THR A 39 15.79 3.29 1.65
C THR A 39 16.17 4.28 0.56
N GLN A 40 17.46 4.51 0.31
CA GLN A 40 17.92 5.40 -0.76
C GLN A 40 17.60 4.87 -2.16
N ARG A 41 17.63 3.54 -2.36
CA ARG A 41 17.36 2.89 -3.65
C ARG A 41 15.88 2.94 -4.02
N PHE A 42 15.02 3.03 -3.01
CA PHE A 42 13.55 3.14 -3.13
C PHE A 42 13.03 4.52 -2.69
N ALA A 43 13.89 5.54 -2.63
CA ALA A 43 13.56 6.88 -2.15
C ALA A 43 12.69 7.63 -3.17
N PHE A 44 11.41 7.29 -3.24
CA PHE A 44 10.40 8.15 -3.83
C PHE A 44 10.12 9.31 -2.88
N SER A 45 9.79 10.49 -3.41
CA SER A 45 9.18 11.50 -2.55
C SER A 45 7.81 10.98 -2.10
N ALA A 46 7.44 11.25 -0.84
CA ALA A 46 6.15 10.83 -0.28
C ALA A 46 4.96 11.23 -1.17
N ARG A 47 5.06 12.39 -1.82
CA ARG A 47 4.07 12.89 -2.78
C ARG A 47 4.01 12.06 -4.06
N GLN A 48 5.14 11.75 -4.71
CA GLN A 48 5.14 10.89 -5.91
C GLN A 48 4.60 9.49 -5.62
N ALA A 49 4.96 8.93 -4.46
CA ALA A 49 4.43 7.64 -4.04
C ALA A 49 2.91 7.73 -3.81
N HIS A 50 2.42 8.79 -3.17
CA HIS A 50 0.97 8.99 -3.02
C HIS A 50 0.26 9.21 -4.37
N GLU A 51 0.84 9.93 -5.32
CA GLU A 51 0.26 10.16 -6.66
C GLU A 51 0.11 8.86 -7.46
N THR A 52 1.04 7.91 -7.27
CA THR A 52 1.04 6.63 -7.98
C THR A 52 0.11 5.60 -7.33
N PHE A 53 0.14 5.53 -5.99
CA PHE A 53 -0.47 4.41 -5.26
C PHE A 53 -1.67 4.82 -4.39
N HIS A 54 -1.90 6.12 -4.19
CA HIS A 54 -3.02 6.67 -3.42
C HIS A 54 -3.12 6.12 -1.98
N GLN A 55 -1.98 5.84 -1.35
CA GLN A 55 -1.87 5.41 0.04
C GLN A 55 -2.44 6.44 1.04
N ASN A 56 -2.98 5.97 2.16
CA ASN A 56 -3.54 6.84 3.20
C ASN A 56 -2.44 7.58 4.02
N ALA A 57 -2.85 8.59 4.79
CA ALA A 57 -1.93 9.42 5.57
C ALA A 57 -1.13 8.62 6.61
N LYS A 58 -1.72 7.56 7.18
CA LYS A 58 -1.04 6.69 8.16
C LYS A 58 0.11 5.90 7.52
N GLY A 59 -0.07 5.45 6.27
CA GLY A 59 1.00 4.82 5.47
C GLY A 59 2.14 5.79 5.22
N LEU A 60 1.82 7.02 4.79
CA LEU A 60 2.82 8.06 4.56
C LEU A 60 3.63 8.42 5.81
N TRP A 61 2.96 8.55 6.97
CA TRP A 61 3.64 8.79 8.25
C TRP A 61 4.62 7.66 8.58
N ARG A 62 4.19 6.39 8.50
CA ARG A 62 5.01 5.23 8.87
C ARG A 62 6.24 5.08 7.99
N GLN A 63 6.11 5.35 6.70
CA GLN A 63 7.17 5.06 5.74
C GLN A 63 8.14 6.23 5.54
N TYR A 64 7.65 7.46 5.63
CA TYR A 64 8.45 8.66 5.37
C TYR A 64 8.76 9.48 6.62
N GLY A 65 8.25 9.08 7.80
CA GLY A 65 8.50 9.78 9.05
C GLY A 65 7.89 11.19 9.13
N LEU A 66 6.89 11.48 8.29
CA LEU A 66 6.22 12.78 8.20
C LEU A 66 5.31 13.05 9.40
N SER A 67 5.11 14.28 9.83
CA SER A 67 4.05 14.58 10.80
C SER A 67 2.65 14.19 10.26
N ASP A 68 1.69 13.93 11.15
CA ASP A 68 0.30 13.65 10.76
C ASP A 68 -0.28 14.77 9.89
N SER A 69 0.05 16.04 10.17
CA SER A 69 -0.34 17.18 9.34
C SER A 69 0.26 17.16 7.94
N GLU A 70 1.54 16.81 7.81
CA GLU A 70 2.21 16.73 6.49
C GLU A 70 1.63 15.57 5.66
N ALA A 71 1.44 14.41 6.28
CA ALA A 71 0.85 13.25 5.62
C ALA A 71 -0.60 13.53 5.16
N ARG A 72 -1.41 14.19 6.00
CA ARG A 72 -2.77 14.62 5.64
C ARG A 72 -2.76 15.64 4.52
N SER A 73 -1.86 16.62 4.56
CA SER A 73 -1.71 17.62 3.50
C SER A 73 -1.48 16.98 2.13
N ILE A 74 -0.66 15.92 2.06
CA ILE A 74 -0.43 15.16 0.81
C ILE A 74 -1.73 14.49 0.33
N THR A 75 -2.44 13.81 1.22
CA THR A 75 -3.70 13.12 0.86
C THR A 75 -4.83 14.08 0.47
N GLN A 76 -4.92 15.23 1.13
CA GLN A 76 -5.94 16.26 0.88
C GLN A 76 -5.66 17.03 -0.42
N ALA A 77 -4.39 17.23 -0.77
CA ALA A 77 -4.01 17.86 -2.03
C ALA A 77 -4.23 16.95 -3.26
N CYS A 78 -4.52 15.66 -3.06
CA CYS A 78 -4.75 14.73 -4.15
C CYS A 78 -6.16 14.94 -4.75
N PRO A 79 -6.30 15.19 -6.06
CA PRO A 79 -7.62 15.40 -6.68
C PRO A 79 -8.52 14.15 -6.65
N LYS A 80 -7.93 12.96 -6.48
CA LYS A 80 -8.67 11.70 -6.32
C LYS A 80 -9.05 11.42 -4.87
N CYS A 81 -8.14 11.63 -3.93
CA CYS A 81 -8.34 11.26 -2.52
C CYS A 81 -8.93 12.38 -1.66
N GLY A 82 -8.64 13.65 -1.95
CA GLY A 82 -9.02 14.80 -1.10
C GLY A 82 -10.53 15.03 -0.97
N ASN A 83 -11.33 14.49 -1.90
CA ASN A 83 -12.79 14.56 -1.86
C ASN A 83 -13.46 13.35 -1.19
N HIS A 84 -12.69 12.29 -0.90
CA HIS A 84 -13.18 11.16 -0.14
C HIS A 84 -13.04 11.52 1.33
N GLY A 85 -14.16 11.81 2.00
CA GLY A 85 -14.22 11.94 3.46
C GLY A 85 -13.57 10.73 4.14
N PRO A 86 -13.27 10.80 5.46
CA PRO A 86 -12.44 9.81 6.14
C PRO A 86 -12.97 8.40 5.85
N GLY A 87 -12.26 7.68 4.98
CA GLY A 87 -12.61 6.34 4.59
C GLY A 87 -12.61 5.49 5.84
N ILE A 88 -13.76 4.89 6.14
CA ILE A 88 -13.95 3.93 7.21
C ILE A 88 -12.80 2.91 7.18
N GLY A 89 -12.01 2.95 8.24
CA GLY A 89 -10.91 2.01 8.50
C GLY A 89 -11.41 0.68 8.99
#